data_AF-T0LR78-F1
#
_entry.id   AF-T0LR78-F1
#
_cell.length_a   1.000
_cell.length_b   1.000
_cell.length_c   1.000
_cell.angle_alpha   90.00
_cell.angle_beta   90.00
_cell.angle_gamma   90.00
#
_symmetry.space_group_name_H-M   'P 1'
#
loop_
_entity.id
_entity.type
_entity.pdbx_description
1 polymer ?
#
loop_
_entity_poly.entity_id
_entity_poly.type
_entity_poly.pdbx_seq_one_letter_code
_entity_poly.pdbx_strand_id
1 'polypeptide(L)' 'MARMGIECEQLGKTVIYRRNGTKFELDHETTVKVCEESLESGKEFHEIIKEKIEPQVKTIRFTFD' A
#
# COMPACT_ATOMS: atom_id res chain seq x y z
N MET A 1 12.77 -9.50 21.89
CA MET A 1 12.01 -8.25 21.65
C MET A 1 11.14 -8.49 20.43
N ALA A 2 9.86 -8.80 20.61
CA ALA A 2 8.93 -8.95 19.50
C ALA A 2 8.72 -7.57 18.89
N ARG A 3 9.22 -7.34 17.68
CA ARG A 3 8.83 -6.17 16.87
C ARG A 3 7.35 -6.39 16.54
N MET A 4 6.44 -5.75 17.26
CA MET A 4 5.02 -5.65 16.90
C MET A 4 4.84 -4.70 15.70
N GLY A 5 5.68 -4.83 14.67
CA GLY A 5 5.54 -4.16 13.40
C GLY A 5 4.74 -5.05 12.47
N ILE A 6 3.87 -4.45 11.67
CA ILE A 6 3.19 -5.14 10.56
C ILE A 6 4.25 -5.91 9.77
N GLU A 7 4.12 -7.23 9.66
CA GLU A 7 4.93 -8.00 8.72
C GLU A 7 4.42 -7.64 7.32
N CYS A 8 5.14 -6.79 6.60
CA CYS A 8 4.73 -6.35 5.26
C CYS A 8 4.45 -7.55 4.34
N GLU A 9 5.17 -8.66 4.54
CA GLU A 9 4.97 -9.95 3.84
C GLU A 9 3.60 -10.60 4.10
N GLN A 10 2.88 -10.20 5.15
CA GLN A 10 1.50 -10.65 5.42
C GLN A 10 0.44 -9.78 4.74
N LEU A 11 0.81 -8.64 4.18
CA LEU A 11 -0.12 -7.84 3.38
C LEU A 11 -0.40 -8.57 2.09
N GLY A 12 -1.66 -8.84 1.75
CA GLY A 12 -1.99 -9.44 0.46
C GLY A 12 -1.92 -8.42 -0.69
N LYS A 13 -2.98 -8.35 -1.51
CA LYS A 13 -3.06 -7.39 -2.62
C LYS A 13 -3.63 -6.06 -2.15
N THR A 14 -3.26 -4.99 -2.83
CA THR A 14 -3.81 -3.65 -2.56
C THR A 14 -4.69 -3.20 -3.71
N VAL A 15 -5.97 -2.94 -3.43
CA VAL A 15 -6.91 -2.37 -4.40
C VAL A 15 -6.99 -0.87 -4.16
N ILE A 16 -6.70 -0.09 -5.20
CA ILE A 16 -6.74 1.37 -5.15
C ILE A 16 -7.91 1.85 -5.99
N TYR A 17 -8.79 2.61 -5.35
CA TYR A 17 -9.91 3.27 -5.97
C TYR A 17 -9.50 4.70 -6.34
N ARG A 18 -9.63 5.04 -7.61
CA ARG A 18 -9.35 6.38 -8.12
C ARG A 18 -10.55 7.31 -7.96
N ARG A 19 -10.30 8.61 -7.95
CA ARG A 19 -11.36 9.63 -7.92
C ARG A 19 -12.27 9.60 -9.16
N ASN A 20 -11.77 9.12 -10.29
CA ASN A 20 -12.53 8.96 -11.53
C ASN A 20 -13.47 7.73 -11.54
N GLY A 21 -13.56 6.99 -10.43
CA GLY A 21 -14.44 5.80 -10.31
C GLY A 21 -13.82 4.50 -10.83
N THR A 22 -12.62 4.53 -11.42
CA THR A 22 -11.90 3.32 -11.78
C THR A 22 -11.14 2.75 -10.59
N LYS A 23 -10.78 1.47 -10.67
CA LYS A 23 -9.90 0.80 -9.71
C LYS A 23 -8.68 0.24 -10.42
N PHE A 24 -7.58 0.12 -9.70
CA PHE A 24 -6.44 -0.69 -10.11
C PHE A 24 -5.93 -1.49 -8.93
N GLU A 25 -5.26 -2.60 -9.23
CA GLU A 25 -4.78 -3.54 -8.23
C GLU A 25 -3.26 -3.54 -8.27
N LEU A 26 -2.66 -3.37 -7.10
CA LEU A 26 -1.27 -3.66 -6.86
C LEU A 26 -1.13 -5.12 -6.46
N ASP A 27 -0.20 -5.79 -7.10
CA ASP A 27 0.24 -7.10 -6.71
C ASP A 27 0.86 -7.09 -5.30
N HIS A 28 1.05 -8.28 -4.77
CA HIS A 28 1.62 -8.50 -3.44
C HIS A 28 3.04 -7.92 -3.34
N GLU A 29 3.91 -8.16 -4.33
CA GLU A 29 5.30 -7.70 -4.31
C GLU A 29 5.37 -6.16 -4.25
N THR A 30 4.56 -5.48 -5.07
CA THR A 30 4.48 -4.01 -5.02
C THR A 30 3.91 -3.52 -3.68
N THR A 31 2.92 -4.21 -3.12
CA THR A 31 2.35 -3.88 -1.81
C THR A 31 3.40 -4.01 -0.70
N VAL A 32 4.19 -5.08 -0.70
CA VAL A 32 5.28 -5.30 0.25
C VAL A 32 6.31 -4.19 0.14
N LYS A 33 6.78 -3.87 -1.08
CA LYS A 33 7.78 -2.80 -1.29
C LYS A 33 7.31 -1.44 -0.76
N VAL A 34 6.05 -1.08 -0.98
CA VAL A 34 5.49 0.19 -0.47
C VAL A 34 5.39 0.17 1.06
N CYS A 35 5.06 -0.97 1.65
CA CYS A 35 5.02 -1.13 3.11
C CYS A 35 6.42 -1.03 3.73
N GLU A 36 7.42 -1.69 3.16
CA GLU A 36 8.81 -1.58 3.60
C GLU A 36 9.30 -0.14 3.51
N GLU A 37 9.03 0.53 2.39
CA GLU A 37 9.39 1.94 2.23
C GLU A 37 8.68 2.84 3.25
N SER A 38 7.43 2.54 3.59
CA SER A 38 6.67 3.24 4.64
C SER A 38 7.35 3.09 6.01
N LEU A 39 7.82 1.88 6.34
CA LEU A 39 8.53 1.60 7.58
C LEU A 39 9.93 2.25 7.61
N GLU A 40 10.65 2.26 6.49
CA GLU A 40 12.00 2.85 6.41
C GLU A 40 11.98 4.38 6.40
N SER A 41 11.06 4.98 5.65
CA SER A 41 10.98 6.44 5.48
C SER A 41 10.17 7.13 6.58
N GLY A 42 9.35 6.38 7.33
CA GLY A 42 8.39 6.92 8.29
C GLY A 42 7.20 7.64 7.64
N LYS A 43 7.09 7.62 6.30
CA LYS A 43 5.94 8.14 5.57
C LYS A 43 4.77 7.17 5.65
N GLU A 44 3.55 7.67 5.59
CA GLU A 44 2.39 6.79 5.55
C GLU A 44 2.30 6.06 4.20
N PHE A 45 1.88 4.79 4.22
CA PHE A 45 1.69 3.97 3.01
C PHE A 45 0.91 4.72 1.91
N HIS A 46 -0.16 5.41 2.28
CA HIS A 46 -1.02 6.12 1.35
C HIS A 46 -0.35 7.35 0.71
N GLU A 47 0.63 7.96 1.38
CA GLU A 47 1.41 9.07 0.82
C GLU A 47 2.36 8.54 -0.25
N ILE A 48 3.05 7.43 0.03
CA ILE A 48 3.95 6.78 -0.92
C ILE A 48 3.18 6.35 -2.18
N ILE A 49 1.98 5.77 -2.02
CA ILE A 49 1.12 5.43 -3.16
C ILE A 49 0.77 6.69 -3.97
N LYS A 50 0.38 7.80 -3.31
CA LYS A 50 0.00 9.04 -4.01
C LYS A 50 1.17 9.68 -4.74
N GLU A 51 2.35 9.67 -4.14
CA GLU A 51 3.55 10.29 -4.70
C GLU A 51 4.14 9.47 -5.85
N LYS A 52 4.17 8.14 -5.73
CA LYS A 52 4.94 7.27 -6.65
C LYS A 52 4.10 6.46 -7.63
N ILE A 53 2.85 6.14 -7.29
CA ILE A 53 2.07 5.15 -8.05
C ILE A 53 0.82 5.78 -8.67
N GLU A 54 -0.06 6.34 -7.84
CA GLU A 54 -1.34 6.88 -8.28
C GLU A 54 -1.72 8.16 -7.52
N PRO A 55 -1.50 9.35 -8.11
CA PRO A 55 -1.85 10.61 -7.47
C PRO A 55 -3.38 10.81 -7.32
N GLN A 56 -4.20 10.12 -8.12
CA GLN A 56 -5.67 10.21 -8.03
C GLN A 56 -6.31 9.23 -7.04
N VAL A 57 -5.55 8.73 -6.06
CA VAL A 57 -6.09 7.91 -4.97
C VAL A 57 -7.27 8.61 -4.30
N LYS A 58 -8.38 7.89 -4.23
CA LYS A 58 -9.54 8.19 -3.38
C LYS A 58 -9.52 7.31 -2.13
N THR A 59 -9.29 6.01 -2.31
CA THR A 59 -9.35 5.02 -1.22
C THR A 59 -8.40 3.87 -1.53
N ILE A 60 -7.80 3.31 -0.48
CA ILE A 60 -6.93 2.13 -0.53
C ILE A 60 -7.61 1.03 0.28
N ARG A 61 -7.67 -0.19 -0.28
CA ARG A 61 -8.19 -1.37 0.41
C ARG A 61 -7.16 -2.48 0.33
N PHE A 62 -6.78 -3.00 1.49
CA PHE A 62 -5.98 -4.22 1.57
C PHE A 62 -6.89 -5.43 1.48
N THR A 63 -6.47 -6.41 0.68
CA THR A 63 -7.12 -7.70 0.55
C THR A 63 -6.11 -8.74 1.01
N PHE A 64 -6.44 -9.45 2.08
CA PHE A 64 -5.68 -10.59 2.57
C PHE A 64 -6.27 -11.83 1.90
N ASP A 65 -5.40 -12.67 1.31
CA ASP A 65 -5.79 -13.98 0.77
C ASP A 65 -5.60 -15.05 1.85
#